data_AF-A0A0F9WI57-F1
#
_entry.id   AF-A0A0F9WI57-F1
#
_cell.length_a   1.000
_cell.length_b   1.000
_cell.length_c   1.000
_cell.angle_alpha   90.00
_cell.angle_beta   90.00
_cell.angle_gamma   90.00
#
_symmetry.space_group_name_H-M   'P 1'
#
loop_
_entity.id
_entity.type
_entity.pdbx_description
1 polymer ?
#
loop_
_entity_poly.entity_id
_entity_poly.type
_entity_poly.pdbx_seq_one_letter_code
_entity_poly.pdbx_strand_id
1 'polypeptide(L)'
;MDNICFVDHVFLSSNPLTSENILDYFSTSPFYDKSSINEILKMQNQYRGISTLQQDVSKHKGVFYVLDHYNTDNTLFVIRQSDNDVNLAYFYVIHGHIYKAPTNNKIFNTRVNDIYWYLNEILDSYLDKLMCCNEKTTVEKNEYLSEEVLKDVLIKFNSLYK
;
A
#
# COMPACT_ATOMS: atom_id res chain seq x y z
N MET A 1 -5.62 10.73 -7.72
CA MET A 1 -6.15 9.41 -7.34
C MET A 1 -5.01 8.44 -7.54
N ASP A 2 -4.39 7.97 -6.46
CA ASP A 2 -3.35 6.95 -6.57
C ASP A 2 -4.01 5.67 -7.09
N ASN A 3 -3.51 5.12 -8.21
CA ASN A 3 -3.96 3.82 -8.67
C ASN A 3 -3.60 2.80 -7.58
N ILE A 4 -4.59 2.11 -7.03
CA ILE A 4 -4.40 1.18 -5.91
C ILE A 4 -3.67 -0.09 -6.39
N CYS A 5 -3.92 -0.49 -7.64
CA CYS A 5 -3.22 -1.59 -8.31
C CYS A 5 -3.10 -1.34 -9.81
N PHE A 6 -2.21 -2.08 -10.45
CA PHE A 6 -2.06 -2.12 -11.90
C PHE A 6 -1.91 -3.56 -12.41
N VAL A 7 -2.49 -3.85 -13.56
CA VAL A 7 -2.39 -5.14 -14.26
C VAL A 7 -2.39 -4.86 -15.76
N ASP A 8 -1.50 -5.52 -16.50
CA ASP A 8 -1.58 -5.59 -17.96
C ASP A 8 -1.86 -7.03 -18.41
N HIS A 9 -3.11 -7.28 -18.80
CA HIS A 9 -3.56 -8.58 -19.28
C HIS A 9 -2.94 -8.98 -20.63
N VAL A 10 -2.57 -8.01 -21.47
CA VAL A 10 -2.00 -8.27 -22.80
C VAL A 10 -0.62 -8.86 -22.64
N PHE A 11 0.22 -8.25 -21.80
CA PHE A 11 1.55 -8.76 -21.49
C PHE A 11 1.49 -10.17 -20.89
N LEU A 12 0.65 -10.36 -19.87
CA LEU A 12 0.51 -11.65 -19.17
C LEU A 12 -0.03 -12.77 -20.06
N SER A 13 -0.82 -12.44 -21.08
CA SER A 13 -1.30 -13.44 -22.06
C SER A 13 -0.20 -13.88 -23.03
N SER A 14 0.76 -13.00 -23.31
CA SER A 14 1.83 -13.26 -24.27
C SER A 14 3.03 -13.99 -23.66
N ASN A 15 3.36 -13.68 -22.40
CA ASN A 15 4.55 -14.21 -21.73
C ASN A 15 4.25 -14.57 -20.28
N PRO A 16 4.71 -15.74 -19.79
CA PRO A 16 4.66 -16.06 -18.36
C PRO A 16 5.62 -15.15 -17.58
N LEU A 17 5.26 -14.77 -16.35
CA LEU A 17 6.13 -13.96 -15.50
C LEU A 17 7.35 -14.75 -15.01
N THR A 18 8.53 -14.17 -15.18
CA THR A 18 9.80 -14.72 -14.73
C THR A 18 10.63 -13.64 -14.05
N SER A 19 11.64 -14.02 -13.27
CA SER A 19 12.56 -13.08 -12.62
C SER A 19 13.31 -12.17 -13.62
N GLU A 20 13.46 -12.62 -14.87
CA GLU A 20 14.12 -11.84 -15.93
C GLU A 20 13.17 -10.82 -16.57
N ASN A 21 11.89 -11.17 -16.77
CA ASN A 21 10.94 -10.27 -17.44
C ASN A 21 10.18 -9.32 -16.50
N ILE A 22 10.23 -9.56 -15.19
CA ILE A 22 9.39 -8.86 -14.22
C ILE A 22 9.65 -7.35 -14.21
N LEU A 23 10.90 -6.92 -14.43
CA LEU A 23 11.25 -5.50 -14.51
C LEU A 23 10.71 -4.85 -15.79
N ASP A 24 10.68 -5.59 -16.90
CA ASP A 24 10.04 -5.13 -18.14
C ASP A 24 8.53 -5.03 -17.97
N TYR A 25 7.90 -6.02 -17.32
CA TYR A 25 6.48 -5.94 -16.96
C TYR A 25 6.20 -4.72 -16.07
N PHE A 26 7.02 -4.51 -15.04
CA PHE A 26 6.90 -3.38 -14.13
C PHE A 26 7.05 -2.04 -14.86
N SER A 27 7.85 -1.94 -15.94
CA SER A 27 8.01 -0.70 -16.71
C SER A 27 6.74 -0.22 -17.41
N THR A 28 5.77 -1.12 -17.63
CA THR A 28 4.44 -0.78 -18.21
C THR A 28 3.52 -0.11 -17.19
N SER A 29 3.85 -0.24 -15.91
CA SER A 29 3.06 0.27 -14.80
C SER A 29 3.14 1.79 -14.67
N PRO A 30 2.05 2.47 -14.24
CA PRO A 30 2.10 3.89 -13.85
C PRO A 30 2.98 4.13 -12.61
N PHE A 31 3.36 3.08 -11.88
CA PHE A 31 4.29 3.19 -10.75
C PHE A 31 5.76 3.32 -11.18
N TYR A 32 6.07 2.98 -12.43
CA TYR A 32 7.43 3.06 -12.94
C TYR A 32 7.75 4.46 -13.44
N ASP A 33 8.91 4.96 -13.03
CA ASP A 33 9.41 6.25 -13.45
C ASP A 33 10.29 6.09 -14.70
N LYS A 34 9.87 6.70 -15.81
CA LYS A 34 10.62 6.70 -17.08
C LYS A 34 11.92 7.52 -17.04
N SER A 35 12.10 8.35 -16.01
CA SER A 35 13.37 9.06 -15.76
C SER A 35 14.35 8.24 -14.92
N SER A 36 13.97 7.03 -14.50
CA SER A 36 14.84 6.15 -13.71
C SER A 36 16.08 5.69 -14.48
N ILE A 37 17.11 5.32 -13.71
CA ILE A 37 18.37 4.79 -14.25
C ILE A 37 18.14 3.54 -15.08
N ASN A 38 17.17 2.70 -14.68
CA ASN A 38 16.80 1.50 -15.40
C ASN A 38 16.43 1.79 -16.86
N GLU A 39 15.65 2.86 -17.09
CA GLU A 39 15.23 3.24 -18.44
C GLU A 39 16.42 3.77 -19.26
N ILE A 40 17.24 4.61 -18.64
CA ILE A 40 18.45 5.15 -19.28
C ILE A 40 19.39 4.01 -19.69
N LEU A 41 19.62 3.04 -18.81
CA LEU A 41 20.46 1.86 -19.08
C LEU A 41 19.85 0.94 -20.13
N LYS A 42 18.52 0.74 -20.09
CA LYS A 42 17.79 -0.02 -21.10
C LYS A 42 17.99 0.57 -22.49
N MET A 43 17.83 1.89 -22.62
CA MET A 43 18.04 2.61 -23.88
C MET A 43 19.50 2.55 -24.32
N GLN A 44 20.48 2.74 -23.42
CA GLN A 44 21.90 2.64 -23.77
C GLN A 44 22.31 1.24 -24.25
N ASN A 45 21.78 0.19 -23.61
CA ASN A 45 22.13 -1.20 -23.92
C ASN A 45 21.52 -1.67 -25.23
N GLN A 46 20.35 -1.15 -25.63
CA GLN A 46 19.78 -1.41 -26.96
C GLN A 46 20.74 -1.00 -28.10
N TYR A 47 21.49 0.10 -27.93
CA TYR A 47 22.47 0.54 -28.92
C TYR A 47 23.82 -0.17 -28.82
N ARG A 48 24.19 -0.68 -27.64
CA ARG A 48 25.52 -1.27 -27.38
C ARG A 48 25.56 -2.79 -27.48
N GLY A 49 24.42 -3.49 -27.41
CA GLY A 49 24.34 -4.95 -27.47
C GLY A 49 24.92 -5.67 -26.23
N ILE A 50 25.06 -4.97 -25.11
CA ILE A 50 25.65 -5.50 -23.86
C ILE A 50 24.51 -5.83 -22.88
N SER A 51 24.52 -7.05 -22.33
CA SER A 51 23.45 -7.61 -21.50
C SER A 51 23.60 -7.40 -19.97
N THR A 52 24.66 -6.75 -19.50
CA THR A 52 24.96 -6.62 -18.06
C THR A 52 24.26 -5.43 -17.39
N LEU A 53 22.92 -5.40 -17.43
CA LEU A 53 22.11 -4.29 -16.88
C LEU A 53 22.31 -4.10 -15.36
N GLN A 54 22.28 -5.18 -14.58
CA GLN A 54 22.24 -5.09 -13.11
C GLN A 54 23.53 -4.59 -12.46
N GLN A 55 24.70 -4.90 -13.03
CA GLN A 55 25.99 -4.48 -12.47
C GLN A 55 26.30 -3.00 -12.69
N ASP A 56 25.66 -2.38 -13.69
CA ASP A 56 25.88 -0.98 -14.02
C ASP A 56 24.96 -0.04 -13.23
N VAL A 57 23.80 -0.52 -12.76
CA VAL A 57 22.88 0.27 -11.93
C VAL A 57 23.57 0.87 -10.70
N SER A 58 24.37 0.07 -9.99
CA SER A 58 25.09 0.52 -8.78
C SER A 58 26.16 1.59 -9.04
N LYS A 59 26.59 1.78 -10.30
CA LYS A 59 27.59 2.79 -10.67
C LYS A 59 26.96 4.18 -10.90
N HIS A 60 25.64 4.22 -11.10
CA HIS A 60 24.91 5.45 -11.40
C HIS A 60 24.17 5.95 -10.17
N LYS A 61 24.04 7.28 -10.08
CA LYS A 61 23.37 7.97 -8.97
C LYS A 61 21.96 8.38 -9.36
N GLY A 62 20.97 8.07 -8.53
CA GLY A 62 19.57 8.36 -8.76
C GLY A 62 18.65 7.19 -8.47
N VAL A 63 17.39 7.32 -8.87
CA VAL A 63 16.34 6.32 -8.63
C VAL A 63 16.51 5.11 -9.55
N PHE A 64 16.54 3.93 -8.97
CA PHE A 64 16.58 2.66 -9.68
C PHE A 64 15.64 1.62 -9.05
N TYR A 65 15.29 0.62 -9.85
CA TYR A 65 14.42 -0.49 -9.46
C TYR A 65 15.18 -1.82 -9.56
N VAL A 66 15.14 -2.62 -8.51
CA VAL A 66 15.80 -3.93 -8.47
C VAL A 66 14.82 -4.98 -7.97
N LEU A 67 14.87 -6.18 -8.56
CA LEU A 67 14.19 -7.35 -8.01
C LEU A 67 14.94 -7.82 -6.76
N ASP A 68 14.28 -7.73 -5.61
CA ASP A 68 14.88 -8.04 -4.30
C ASP A 68 14.62 -9.49 -3.91
N HIS A 69 13.38 -9.95 -4.10
CA HIS A 69 12.97 -11.31 -3.77
C HIS A 69 11.95 -11.85 -4.78
N TYR A 70 11.97 -13.15 -5.01
CA TYR A 70 10.98 -13.86 -5.82
C TYR A 70 10.74 -15.26 -5.23
N ASN A 71 9.50 -15.75 -5.34
CA ASN A 71 9.15 -17.11 -4.94
C ASN A 71 9.44 -18.12 -6.07
N THR A 72 9.72 -19.37 -5.73
CA THR A 72 9.98 -20.46 -6.70
C THR A 72 8.80 -20.70 -7.65
N ASP A 73 7.57 -20.46 -7.17
CA ASP A 73 6.35 -20.63 -7.96
C ASP A 73 6.05 -19.45 -8.90
N ASN A 74 6.90 -18.42 -8.94
CA ASN A 74 6.71 -17.19 -9.73
C ASN A 74 5.37 -16.48 -9.48
N THR A 75 4.78 -16.69 -8.30
CA THR A 75 3.50 -16.08 -7.89
C THR A 75 3.67 -14.72 -7.22
N LEU A 76 4.83 -14.50 -6.58
CA LEU A 76 5.17 -13.30 -5.82
C LEU A 76 6.56 -12.81 -6.24
N PHE A 77 6.63 -11.52 -6.58
CA PHE A 77 7.87 -10.79 -6.77
C PHE A 77 7.87 -9.52 -5.93
N VAL A 78 9.03 -9.19 -5.36
CA VAL A 78 9.26 -7.97 -4.58
C VAL A 78 10.27 -7.12 -5.31
N ILE A 79 9.81 -5.96 -5.79
CA ILE A 79 10.67 -4.96 -6.44
C ILE A 79 10.94 -3.85 -5.43
N ARG A 80 12.21 -3.49 -5.30
CA ARG A 80 12.69 -2.43 -4.42
C ARG A 80 13.05 -1.22 -5.26
N GLN A 81 12.53 -0.06 -4.86
CA GLN A 81 12.93 1.24 -5.38
C GLN A 81 13.93 1.85 -4.41
N SER A 82 15.11 2.18 -4.93
CA SER A 82 16.18 2.80 -4.15
C SER A 82 16.74 4.02 -4.86
N ASP A 83 17.28 4.94 -4.08
CA ASP A 83 18.02 6.09 -4.57
C ASP A 83 19.34 6.16 -3.79
N ASN A 84 20.47 6.01 -4.49
CA ASN A 84 21.81 6.11 -3.90
C ASN A 84 21.95 5.36 -2.55
N ASP A 85 21.55 4.09 -2.53
CA ASP A 85 21.55 3.18 -1.36
C ASP A 85 20.44 3.39 -0.30
N VAL A 86 19.57 4.39 -0.45
CA VAL A 86 18.40 4.56 0.42
C VAL A 86 17.19 3.88 -0.22
N ASN A 87 16.58 2.95 0.52
CA ASN A 87 15.34 2.29 0.10
C ASN A 87 14.16 3.26 0.25
N LEU A 88 13.53 3.62 -0.88
CA LEU A 88 12.42 4.56 -0.92
C LEU A 88 11.07 3.85 -0.78
N ALA A 89 10.88 2.76 -1.52
CA ALA A 89 9.62 2.04 -1.54
C ALA A 89 9.80 0.58 -1.99
N TYR A 90 8.78 -0.22 -1.68
CA TYR A 90 8.65 -1.59 -2.17
C TYR A 90 7.39 -1.72 -3.02
N PHE A 91 7.45 -2.60 -4.00
CA PHE A 91 6.35 -2.97 -4.86
C PHE A 91 6.19 -4.48 -4.85
N TYR A 92 4.96 -4.93 -4.69
CA TYR A 92 4.61 -6.34 -4.70
C TYR A 92 3.92 -6.66 -6.02
N VAL A 93 4.41 -7.68 -6.71
CA VAL A 93 3.73 -8.24 -7.87
C VAL A 93 3.20 -9.60 -7.47
N ILE A 94 1.87 -9.71 -7.34
CA ILE A 94 1.17 -10.89 -6.85
C ILE A 94 0.24 -11.36 -7.97
N HIS A 95 0.49 -12.54 -8.54
CA HIS A 95 -0.28 -13.07 -9.67
C HIS A 95 -0.42 -12.07 -10.84
N GLY A 96 0.63 -11.28 -11.10
CA GLY A 96 0.62 -10.23 -12.11
C GLY A 96 -0.02 -8.91 -11.70
N HIS A 97 -0.65 -8.82 -10.53
CA HIS A 97 -1.12 -7.55 -9.98
C HIS A 97 0.00 -6.81 -9.27
N ILE A 98 0.23 -5.56 -9.66
CA ILE A 98 1.27 -4.70 -9.08
C ILE A 98 0.63 -3.82 -8.01
N TYR A 99 1.18 -3.88 -6.81
CA TYR A 99 0.77 -3.08 -5.65
C TYR A 99 1.96 -2.30 -5.11
N LYS A 100 1.73 -1.04 -4.72
CA LYS A 100 2.71 -0.27 -3.96
C LYS A 100 2.58 -0.60 -2.47
N ALA A 101 3.70 -0.95 -1.82
CA ALA A 101 3.71 -1.21 -0.39
C ALA A 101 3.39 0.07 0.41
N PRO A 102 2.50 0.01 1.41
CA PRO A 102 2.25 1.14 2.29
C PRO A 102 3.44 1.37 3.23
N THR A 103 3.78 2.63 3.47
CA THR A 103 4.76 3.01 4.50
C THR A 103 4.14 2.87 5.88
N ASN A 104 4.93 2.50 6.90
CA ASN A 104 4.48 2.41 8.30
C ASN A 104 3.70 3.65 8.77
N ASN A 105 4.19 4.85 8.42
CA ASN A 105 3.52 6.11 8.75
C ASN A 105 2.13 6.22 8.14
N LYS A 106 1.93 5.75 6.90
CA LYS A 106 0.61 5.76 6.25
C LYS A 106 -0.36 4.84 6.98
N ILE A 107 0.10 3.63 7.36
CA ILE A 107 -0.70 2.69 8.13
C ILE A 107 -1.08 3.32 9.48
N PHE A 108 -0.10 3.85 10.21
CA PHE A 108 -0.30 4.47 11.51
C PHE A 108 -1.30 5.64 11.45
N ASN A 109 -1.09 6.58 10.52
CA ASN A 109 -1.98 7.73 10.35
C ASN A 109 -3.41 7.30 10.00
N THR A 110 -3.57 6.26 9.18
CA THR A 110 -4.89 5.72 8.85
C THR A 110 -5.57 5.18 10.11
N ARG A 111 -4.87 4.37 10.92
CA ARG A 111 -5.43 3.82 12.16
C ARG A 111 -5.78 4.88 13.19
N VAL A 112 -4.93 5.90 13.36
CA VAL A 112 -5.21 7.04 14.26
C VAL A 112 -6.41 7.84 13.77
N ASN A 113 -6.50 8.07 12.46
CA ASN A 113 -7.63 8.76 11.87
C ASN A 113 -8.94 7.98 12.05
N ASP A 114 -8.90 6.65 11.93
CA ASP A 114 -10.06 5.79 12.22
C ASP A 114 -10.52 5.96 13.67
N ILE A 115 -9.58 5.93 14.64
CA ILE A 115 -9.87 6.14 16.07
C ILE A 115 -10.50 7.51 16.30
N TYR A 116 -9.94 8.56 15.68
CA TYR A 116 -10.47 9.92 15.79
C TYR A 116 -11.90 10.01 15.24
N TRP A 117 -12.17 9.35 14.11
CA TRP A 117 -13.51 9.29 13.53
C TRP A 117 -14.51 8.61 14.46
N TYR A 118 -14.16 7.45 15.03
CA TYR A 118 -15.02 6.75 16.00
C TYR A 118 -15.25 7.59 17.27
N LEU A 119 -14.23 8.29 17.76
CA LEU A 119 -14.36 9.15 18.94
C LEU A 119 -15.36 10.28 18.68
N ASN A 120 -15.29 10.94 17.52
CA ASN A 120 -16.25 11.97 17.14
C ASN A 120 -17.66 11.39 17.01
N GLU A 121 -17.83 10.24 16.35
CA GLU A 121 -19.14 9.58 16.22
C GLU A 121 -19.77 9.27 17.59
N ILE A 122 -18.97 8.80 18.55
CA ILE A 122 -19.43 8.50 19.92
C ILE A 122 -19.79 9.79 20.66
N LEU A 123 -18.98 10.84 20.54
CA LEU A 123 -19.24 12.12 21.19
C LEU A 123 -20.55 12.73 20.66
N ASP A 124 -20.77 12.72 19.36
CA ASP A 124 -21.99 13.22 18.74
C ASP A 124 -23.21 12.42 19.21
N SER A 125 -23.13 11.08 19.23
CA SER A 125 -24.21 10.23 19.75
C SER A 125 -24.49 10.47 21.24
N TYR A 126 -23.45 10.73 22.04
CA TYR A 126 -23.60 11.04 23.46
C TYR A 126 -24.28 12.40 23.68
N LEU A 127 -23.88 13.42 22.90
CA LEU A 127 -24.52 14.73 22.93
C LEU A 127 -26.00 14.65 22.54
N ASP A 128 -26.34 13.91 21.49
CA ASP A 128 -27.74 13.69 21.07
C ASP A 128 -28.58 13.03 22.17
N LYS A 129 -28.02 12.05 22.88
CA LYS A 129 -28.67 11.42 24.04
C LYS A 129 -28.84 12.39 25.20
N LEU A 130 -27.84 13.22 25.50
CA LEU A 130 -27.96 14.26 26.53
C LEU A 130 -29.04 15.30 26.18
N MET A 131 -29.15 15.69 24.91
CA MET A 131 -30.23 16.59 24.45
C MET A 131 -31.61 15.94 24.61
N CYS A 132 -31.76 14.65 24.29
CA CYS A 132 -33.02 13.91 24.54
C CYS A 132 -33.33 13.70 26.04
N CYS A 133 -32.31 13.59 26.89
CA CYS A 133 -32.47 13.39 28.34
C CYS A 133 -32.84 14.68 29.10
N ASN A 134 -32.45 15.86 28.61
CA ASN A 134 -32.88 17.14 29.19
C ASN A 134 -34.39 17.42 29.03
N GLU A 135 -35.08 16.74 28.11
CA GLU A 135 -36.55 16.77 28.03
C GLU A 135 -37.22 15.78 29.01
N LYS A 136 -36.47 14.83 29.59
CA LYS A 136 -37.01 13.73 30.42
C LYS A 136 -36.60 13.78 31.90
N THR A 137 -35.83 14.76 32.34
CA THR A 137 -35.40 14.89 33.74
C THR A 137 -36.48 15.44 34.68
N THR A 138 -37.52 14.65 34.91
CA THR A 138 -37.83 14.25 36.29
C THR A 138 -37.95 12.74 36.30
N VAL A 139 -37.23 12.11 37.23
CA VAL A 139 -37.25 10.69 37.58
C VAL A 139 -36.09 9.86 36.97
N GLU A 140 -35.18 9.52 37.89
CA GLU A 140 -34.31 8.34 37.90
C GLU A 140 -32.91 8.42 37.25
N LYS A 141 -32.01 9.00 38.07
CA LYS A 141 -30.69 8.48 38.49
C LYS A 141 -30.04 7.41 37.59
N ASN A 142 -28.91 7.82 37.01
CA ASN A 142 -27.64 7.09 36.99
C ASN A 142 -27.75 5.59 36.67
N GLU A 143 -28.10 5.26 35.44
CA GLU A 143 -27.86 3.92 34.91
C GLU A 143 -26.67 3.98 33.94
N TYR A 144 -25.64 3.27 34.39
CA TYR A 144 -24.40 2.86 33.73
C TYR A 144 -24.34 3.12 32.23
N LEU A 145 -23.22 3.70 31.80
CA LEU A 145 -22.69 3.63 30.44
C LEU A 145 -23.08 2.26 29.85
N SER A 146 -24.13 2.21 29.02
CA SER A 146 -24.78 0.95 28.68
C SER A 146 -23.75 0.04 28.02
N GLU A 147 -23.46 -1.09 28.66
CA GLU A 147 -22.52 -2.11 28.18
C GLU A 147 -22.68 -2.42 26.69
N GLU A 148 -23.88 -2.25 26.13
CA GLU A 148 -24.20 -2.38 24.71
C GLU A 148 -23.40 -1.43 23.79
N VAL A 149 -23.23 -0.16 24.16
CA VAL A 149 -22.50 0.80 23.31
C VAL A 149 -21.00 0.46 23.29
N LEU A 150 -20.45 0.08 24.45
CA LEU A 150 -19.08 -0.41 24.52
C LEU A 150 -18.91 -1.73 23.76
N LYS A 151 -19.89 -2.64 23.82
CA LYS A 151 -19.90 -3.90 23.06
C LYS A 151 -19.95 -3.66 21.55
N ASP A 152 -20.77 -2.74 21.07
CA ASP A 152 -20.85 -2.40 19.63
C ASP A 152 -19.56 -1.79 19.11
N VAL A 153 -18.92 -0.92 19.91
CA VAL A 153 -17.59 -0.37 19.59
C VAL A 153 -16.52 -1.47 19.62
N LEU A 154 -16.56 -2.37 20.61
CA LEU A 154 -15.62 -3.49 20.70
C LEU A 154 -15.78 -4.47 19.52
N ILE A 155 -17.01 -4.71 19.07
CA ILE A 155 -17.32 -5.58 17.93
C ILE A 155 -16.81 -4.94 16.63
N LYS A 156 -17.07 -3.64 16.41
CA LYS A 156 -16.54 -2.88 15.26
C LYS A 156 -15.01 -2.86 15.28
N PHE A 157 -14.40 -2.62 16.45
CA PHE A 157 -12.95 -2.60 16.61
C PHE A 157 -12.32 -3.99 16.34
N ASN A 158 -12.89 -5.07 16.86
CA ASN A 158 -12.40 -6.43 16.64
C ASN A 158 -12.58 -6.91 15.20
N SER A 159 -13.57 -6.39 14.46
CA SER A 159 -13.74 -6.70 13.03
C SER A 159 -12.64 -6.14 12.12
N LEU A 160 -11.86 -5.15 12.59
CA LEU A 160 -10.75 -4.53 11.85
C LEU A 160 -9.42 -5.28 11.98
N TYR A 161 -9.35 -6.28 12.87
CA TYR A 161 -8.17 -7.10 13.16
C TYR A 161 -8.30 -8.56 12.65
N LYS A 162 -9.33 -8.85 11.86
CA LYS A 162 -9.55 -10.15 11.21
C LYS A 162 -9.40 -9.99 9.70
#